data_AF-A0A2D0KF38-F1
#
_entry.id   AF-A0A2D0KF38-F1
#
_cell.length_a   1.000
_cell.length_b   1.000
_cell.length_c   1.000
_cell.angle_alpha   90.00
_cell.angle_beta   90.00
_cell.angle_gamma   90.00
#
_symmetry.space_group_name_H-M   'P 1'
#
loop_
_entity.id
_entity.type
_entity.pdbx_description
1 polymer ?
#
loop_
_entity_poly.entity_id
_entity_poly.type
_entity_poly.pdbx_seq_one_letter_code
_entity_poly.pdbx_strand_id
1 'polypeptide(L)'
;MKKLLKEYWYLLVLLIIAVIPLALYFYTFNRSLSNNSGDWAAFGSLVGGVWGPLATVGSIIVLIQTLKTMQRNNSQQLKEMQKSNNEQQIRYEEQKEESEITKNLDQFIVLSKALNNVMDKNSNKVLGGKSDLIFDVLLDTVKKVVKYPYKGNYVNKYDTLEEHENSVWETAYNVTKLSNYFTNESIVFTEILRKIKKIEDKESQQSAKIILQSSISPGRRFWFYCHCKHWNPEIFDELESYENFAVIPIDLQ
;
A
#
# COMPACT_ATOMS: atom_id res chain seq x y z
N MET A 1 -21.95 -49.46 -32.01
CA MET A 1 -23.37 -49.35 -32.44
C MET A 1 -24.25 -48.54 -31.50
N LYS A 2 -24.41 -48.88 -30.21
CA LYS A 2 -25.30 -48.14 -29.28
C LYS A 2 -24.93 -46.66 -29.06
N LYS A 3 -23.64 -46.30 -29.13
CA LYS A 3 -23.17 -44.90 -29.02
C LYS A 3 -23.52 -44.06 -30.26
N LEU A 4 -23.35 -44.64 -31.45
CA LEU A 4 -23.70 -44.01 -32.74
C LEU A 4 -25.22 -43.81 -32.88
N LEU A 5 -26.06 -44.76 -32.43
CA LEU A 5 -27.51 -44.56 -32.40
C LEU A 5 -27.96 -43.41 -31.47
N LYS A 6 -27.24 -43.16 -30.38
CA LYS A 6 -27.54 -42.07 -29.43
C LYS A 6 -27.11 -40.69 -29.95
N GLU A 7 -26.16 -40.63 -30.88
CA GLU A 7 -25.71 -39.38 -31.51
C GLU A 7 -26.48 -39.03 -32.79
N TYR A 8 -27.20 -39.97 -33.41
CA TYR A 8 -27.97 -39.71 -34.65
C TYR A 8 -29.49 -39.91 -34.51
N TRP A 9 -29.99 -40.09 -33.29
CA TRP A 9 -31.42 -40.31 -33.03
C TRP A 9 -32.31 -39.18 -33.56
N TYR A 10 -31.83 -37.93 -33.53
CA TYR A 10 -32.56 -36.78 -34.07
C TYR A 10 -32.69 -36.83 -35.60
N LEU A 11 -31.72 -37.41 -36.32
CA LEU A 11 -31.80 -37.62 -37.77
C LEU A 11 -32.86 -38.68 -38.12
N LEU A 12 -32.98 -39.73 -37.30
CA LEU A 12 -34.02 -40.75 -37.43
C LEU A 12 -35.42 -40.16 -37.20
N VAL A 13 -35.57 -39.33 -36.17
CA VAL A 13 -36.83 -38.61 -35.89
C VAL A 13 -37.20 -37.67 -37.05
N LEU A 14 -36.23 -36.91 -37.58
CA LEU A 14 -36.42 -36.03 -38.72
C LEU A 14 -36.82 -36.80 -39.99
N LEU A 15 -36.20 -37.96 -40.25
CA LEU A 15 -36.54 -38.83 -41.37
C LEU A 15 -37.97 -39.36 -41.26
N ILE A 16 -38.38 -39.82 -40.08
CA ILE A 16 -39.74 -40.31 -39.82
C ILE A 16 -40.76 -39.19 -40.04
N ILE A 17 -40.48 -38.00 -39.52
CA ILE A 17 -41.29 -36.79 -39.71
C ILE A 17 -41.46 -36.46 -41.20
N ALA A 18 -40.39 -36.59 -42.01
CA ALA A 18 -40.43 -36.34 -43.45
C ALA A 18 -41.18 -37.42 -44.24
N VAL A 19 -41.13 -38.69 -43.80
CA VAL A 19 -41.72 -39.83 -44.52
C VAL A 19 -43.23 -39.98 -44.24
N ILE A 20 -43.71 -39.58 -43.05
CA ILE A 20 -45.14 -39.70 -42.68
C ILE A 20 -46.09 -39.02 -43.67
N PRO A 21 -45.87 -37.76 -44.11
CA PRO A 21 -46.72 -37.10 -45.11
C PRO A 21 -46.74 -37.85 -46.44
N LEU A 22 -45.58 -38.33 -46.90
CA LEU A 22 -45.48 -39.11 -48.14
C LEU A 22 -46.23 -40.45 -48.03
N ALA A 23 -46.15 -41.13 -46.89
CA ALA A 23 -46.89 -42.36 -46.65
C ALA A 23 -48.41 -42.13 -46.66
N LEU A 24 -48.88 -41.04 -46.04
CA LEU A 24 -50.29 -40.64 -46.06
C LEU A 24 -50.77 -40.30 -47.48
N TYR A 25 -49.93 -39.65 -48.30
CA TYR A 25 -50.24 -39.39 -49.71
C TYR A 25 -50.49 -40.68 -50.48
N PHE A 26 -49.55 -41.64 -50.45
CA PHE A 26 -49.68 -42.90 -51.18
C PHE A 26 -50.81 -43.81 -50.65
N TYR A 27 -51.19 -43.67 -49.38
CA TYR A 27 -52.36 -44.34 -48.81
C TYR A 27 -53.67 -43.78 -49.35
N THR A 28 -53.76 -42.46 -49.55
CA THR A 28 -55.00 -41.79 -49.95
C THR A 28 -55.19 -41.78 -51.47
N PHE A 29 -54.10 -41.72 -52.25
CA PHE A 29 -54.11 -41.63 -53.71
C PHE A 29 -53.50 -42.89 -54.36
N ASN A 30 -54.19 -44.02 -54.32
CA ASN A 30 -54.01 -45.24 -55.15
C ASN A 30 -52.59 -45.55 -55.72
N ARG A 31 -51.52 -45.37 -54.93
CA ARG A 31 -50.11 -45.68 -55.23
C ARG A 31 -49.50 -45.07 -56.51
N SER A 32 -50.19 -44.16 -57.21
CA SER A 32 -49.63 -43.43 -58.37
C SER A 32 -49.43 -41.97 -58.01
N LEU A 33 -48.36 -41.36 -58.53
CA LEU A 33 -48.22 -39.90 -58.49
C LEU A 33 -49.35 -39.30 -59.34
N SER A 34 -50.08 -38.35 -58.76
CA SER A 34 -51.13 -37.65 -59.50
C SER A 34 -50.51 -36.67 -60.50
N ASN A 35 -51.00 -36.74 -61.74
CA ASN A 35 -50.69 -35.77 -62.79
C ASN A 35 -51.55 -34.50 -62.69
N ASN A 36 -52.51 -34.46 -61.77
CA ASN A 36 -53.37 -33.31 -61.54
C ASN A 36 -52.77 -32.38 -60.47
N SER A 37 -52.56 -31.12 -60.81
CA SER A 37 -52.04 -30.10 -59.89
C SER A 37 -52.96 -29.85 -58.69
N GLY A 38 -54.27 -30.13 -58.80
CA GLY A 38 -55.23 -29.99 -57.71
C GLY A 38 -54.96 -30.92 -56.52
N ASP A 39 -54.51 -32.15 -56.78
CA ASP A 39 -54.23 -33.14 -55.73
C ASP A 39 -52.98 -32.76 -54.92
N TRP A 40 -51.98 -32.17 -55.59
CA TRP A 40 -50.80 -31.60 -54.94
C TRP A 40 -51.13 -30.39 -54.08
N ALA A 41 -52.06 -29.53 -54.54
CA ALA A 41 -52.54 -28.40 -53.75
C ALA A 41 -53.29 -28.87 -52.49
N ALA A 42 -54.16 -29.88 -52.61
CA ALA A 42 -54.88 -30.45 -51.47
C ALA A 42 -53.92 -31.12 -50.46
N PHE A 43 -52.93 -31.87 -50.94
CA PHE A 43 -51.89 -32.47 -50.10
C PHE A 43 -51.05 -31.41 -49.37
N GLY A 44 -50.57 -30.39 -50.10
CA GLY A 44 -49.81 -29.29 -49.53
C GLY A 44 -50.60 -28.54 -48.46
N SER A 45 -51.93 -28.39 -48.65
CA SER A 45 -52.82 -27.79 -47.64
C SER A 45 -52.96 -28.64 -46.39
N LEU A 46 -53.04 -29.97 -46.50
CA LEU A 46 -53.13 -30.87 -45.35
C LEU A 46 -51.81 -30.92 -44.57
N VAL A 47 -50.68 -31.01 -45.27
CA VAL A 47 -49.35 -30.98 -44.66
C VAL A 47 -49.10 -29.63 -44.00
N GLY A 48 -49.32 -28.52 -44.72
CA GLY A 48 -49.15 -27.17 -44.16
C GLY A 48 -50.09 -26.89 -42.99
N GLY A 49 -51.34 -27.37 -43.05
CA GLY A 49 -52.35 -27.17 -42.01
C GLY A 49 -52.06 -27.91 -40.70
N VAL A 50 -51.43 -29.09 -40.75
CA VAL A 50 -51.09 -29.88 -39.55
C VAL A 50 -49.66 -29.59 -39.06
N TRP A 51 -48.69 -29.53 -39.97
CA TRP A 51 -47.28 -29.32 -39.59
C TRP A 51 -46.97 -27.87 -39.22
N GLY A 52 -47.65 -26.89 -39.81
CA GLY A 52 -47.45 -25.47 -39.49
C GLY A 52 -47.71 -25.18 -38.00
N PRO A 53 -48.88 -25.53 -37.44
CA PRO A 53 -49.16 -25.36 -36.01
C PRO A 53 -48.21 -26.15 -35.10
N LEU A 54 -47.87 -27.40 -35.46
CA LEU A 54 -46.93 -28.23 -34.68
C LEU A 54 -45.52 -27.64 -34.64
N ALA A 55 -45.00 -27.17 -35.78
CA ALA A 55 -43.71 -26.49 -35.86
C ALA A 55 -43.71 -25.18 -35.04
N THR A 56 -44.83 -24.46 -35.03
CA THR A 56 -45.00 -23.23 -34.24
C THR A 56 -44.92 -23.53 -32.74
N VAL A 57 -45.65 -24.54 -32.24
CA VAL A 57 -45.59 -24.96 -30.83
C VAL A 57 -44.19 -25.44 -30.45
N GLY A 58 -43.55 -26.25 -31.31
CA GLY A 58 -42.17 -26.70 -31.09
C GLY A 58 -41.18 -25.53 -30.99
N SER A 59 -41.33 -24.53 -31.86
CA SER A 59 -40.50 -23.31 -31.85
C SER A 59 -40.67 -22.52 -30.55
N ILE A 60 -41.91 -22.40 -30.05
CA ILE A 60 -42.19 -21.73 -28.75
C ILE A 60 -41.52 -22.49 -27.60
N ILE A 61 -41.57 -23.83 -27.59
CA ILE A 61 -40.94 -24.63 -26.54
C ILE A 61 -39.41 -24.42 -26.52
N VAL A 62 -38.77 -24.46 -27.69
CA VAL A 62 -37.33 -24.21 -27.82
C VAL A 62 -36.99 -22.80 -27.37
N LEU A 63 -37.80 -21.80 -27.75
CA LEU A 63 -37.61 -20.42 -27.34
C LEU A 63 -37.69 -20.26 -25.81
N ILE A 64 -38.69 -20.87 -25.17
CA ILE A 64 -38.85 -20.85 -23.71
C ILE A 64 -37.64 -21.50 -23.02
N GLN A 65 -37.16 -22.63 -23.52
CA GLN A 65 -35.97 -23.30 -22.96
C GLN A 65 -34.73 -22.41 -23.12
N THR A 66 -34.56 -21.79 -24.29
CA THR A 66 -33.45 -20.89 -24.58
C THR A 66 -33.46 -19.70 -23.64
N LEU A 67 -34.61 -19.05 -23.45
CA LEU A 67 -34.76 -17.92 -22.53
C LEU A 67 -34.44 -18.30 -21.08
N LYS A 68 -34.91 -19.47 -20.61
CA LYS A 68 -34.59 -19.96 -19.26
C LYS A 68 -33.09 -20.19 -19.07
N THR A 69 -32.42 -20.78 -20.05
CA THR A 69 -30.96 -21.00 -20.01
C THR A 69 -30.20 -19.67 -20.05
N MET A 70 -30.62 -18.74 -20.92
CA MET A 70 -30.01 -17.42 -21.03
C MET A 70 -30.14 -16.62 -19.73
N GLN A 71 -31.31 -16.64 -19.10
CA GLN A 71 -31.53 -15.97 -17.81
C GLN A 71 -30.64 -16.56 -16.70
N ARG A 72 -30.52 -17.89 -16.63
CA ARG A 72 -29.64 -18.55 -15.65
C ARG A 72 -28.18 -18.16 -15.88
N ASN A 73 -27.70 -18.24 -17.11
CA ASN A 73 -26.32 -17.89 -17.45
C ASN A 73 -26.03 -16.41 -17.15
N ASN A 74 -26.93 -15.51 -17.51
CA ASN A 74 -26.78 -14.07 -17.25
C ASN A 74 -26.75 -13.80 -15.73
N SER A 75 -27.58 -14.49 -14.94
CA SER A 75 -27.58 -14.36 -13.48
C SER A 75 -26.28 -14.84 -12.84
N GLN A 76 -25.65 -15.90 -13.39
CA GLN A 76 -24.36 -16.41 -12.92
C GLN A 76 -23.23 -15.46 -13.30
N GLN A 77 -23.20 -15.00 -14.56
CA GLN A 77 -22.24 -14.01 -15.04
C GLN A 77 -22.28 -12.72 -14.22
N LEU A 78 -23.48 -12.24 -13.87
CA LEU A 78 -23.62 -11.05 -13.04
C LEU A 78 -23.03 -11.25 -11.64
N LYS A 79 -23.24 -12.43 -11.03
CA LYS A 79 -22.65 -12.76 -9.72
C LYS A 79 -21.13 -12.86 -9.77
N GLU A 80 -20.59 -13.48 -10.82
CA GLU A 80 -19.15 -13.60 -11.04
C GLU A 80 -18.51 -12.22 -11.27
N MET A 81 -19.15 -11.37 -12.08
CA MET A 81 -18.73 -9.99 -12.29
C MET A 81 -18.74 -9.19 -10.99
N GLN A 82 -19.82 -9.27 -10.19
CA GLN A 82 -19.89 -8.58 -8.90
C GLN A 82 -18.78 -9.05 -7.95
N LYS A 83 -18.54 -10.36 -7.88
CA LYS A 83 -17.45 -10.92 -7.07
C LYS A 83 -16.09 -10.42 -7.56
N SER A 84 -15.83 -10.46 -8.87
CA SER A 84 -14.59 -9.96 -9.47
C SER A 84 -14.39 -8.46 -9.21
N ASN A 85 -15.46 -7.66 -9.28
CA ASN A 85 -15.39 -6.22 -9.05
C ASN A 85 -15.08 -5.91 -7.57
N ASN A 86 -15.71 -6.65 -6.64
CA ASN A 86 -15.41 -6.52 -5.21
C ASN A 86 -13.96 -6.93 -4.91
N GLU A 87 -13.47 -8.04 -5.45
CA GLU A 87 -12.08 -8.48 -5.30
C GLU A 87 -11.09 -7.46 -5.89
N GLN A 88 -11.44 -6.84 -7.02
CA GLN A 88 -10.62 -5.80 -7.64
C GLN A 88 -10.59 -4.53 -6.77
N GLN A 89 -11.70 -4.16 -6.15
CA GLN A 89 -11.76 -3.02 -5.24
C GLN A 89 -10.91 -3.28 -3.98
N ILE A 90 -11.00 -4.46 -3.38
CA ILE A 90 -10.16 -4.84 -2.23
C ILE A 90 -8.68 -4.77 -2.61
N ARG A 91 -8.28 -5.37 -3.74
CA ARG A 91 -6.89 -5.29 -4.22
C ARG A 91 -6.42 -3.86 -4.46
N TYR A 92 -7.30 -2.99 -4.98
CA TYR A 92 -6.98 -1.59 -5.20
C TYR A 92 -6.76 -0.84 -3.88
N GLU A 93 -7.58 -1.12 -2.87
CA GLU A 93 -7.45 -0.54 -1.53
C GLU A 93 -6.15 -1.00 -0.85
N GLU A 94 -5.86 -2.31 -0.86
CA GLU A 94 -4.60 -2.89 -0.34
C GLU A 94 -3.37 -2.29 -1.04
N GLN A 95 -3.38 -2.21 -2.38
CA GLN A 95 -2.27 -1.65 -3.15
C GLN A 95 -2.06 -0.15 -2.84
N LYS A 96 -3.15 0.59 -2.62
CA LYS A 96 -3.07 2.00 -2.27
C LYS A 96 -2.44 2.18 -0.89
N GLU A 97 -2.83 1.37 0.09
CA GLU A 97 -2.25 1.37 1.44
C GLU A 97 -0.74 1.05 1.40
N GLU A 98 -0.35 -0.01 0.69
CA GLU A 98 1.05 -0.39 0.53
C GLU A 98 1.88 0.71 -0.17
N SER A 99 1.30 1.35 -1.20
CA SER A 99 1.93 2.48 -1.89
C SER A 99 2.09 3.70 -0.98
N GLU A 100 1.13 3.97 -0.10
CA GLU A 100 1.21 5.08 0.86
C GLU A 100 2.29 4.81 1.90
N ILE A 101 2.37 3.59 2.45
CA ILE A 101 3.43 3.17 3.38
C ILE A 101 4.81 3.31 2.72
N THR A 102 4.98 2.78 1.51
CA THR A 102 6.25 2.84 0.77
C THR A 102 6.66 4.27 0.49
N LYS A 103 5.72 5.11 0.05
CA LYS A 103 5.97 6.54 -0.20
C LYS A 103 6.36 7.29 1.09
N ASN A 104 5.76 6.94 2.22
CA ASN A 104 6.10 7.53 3.52
C ASN A 104 7.50 7.10 3.96
N LEU A 105 7.86 5.83 3.79
CA LEU A 105 9.20 5.31 4.06
C LEU A 105 10.25 5.97 3.15
N ASP A 106 9.99 6.09 1.85
CA ASP A 106 10.89 6.74 0.90
C ASP A 106 11.11 8.21 1.26
N GLN A 107 10.05 8.94 1.61
CA GLN A 107 10.18 10.31 2.11
C GLN A 107 11.04 10.37 3.37
N PHE A 108 10.86 9.44 4.31
CA PHE A 108 11.67 9.37 5.52
C PHE A 108 13.13 9.06 5.22
N ILE A 109 13.43 8.11 4.31
CA ILE A 109 14.79 7.78 3.88
C ILE A 109 15.45 8.98 3.19
N VAL A 110 14.70 9.70 2.34
CA VAL A 110 15.21 10.93 1.70
C VAL A 110 15.50 12.00 2.75
N LEU A 111 14.64 12.16 3.75
CA LEU A 111 14.85 13.10 4.86
C LEU A 111 16.03 12.70 5.75
N SER A 112 16.17 11.42 6.08
CA SER A 112 17.29 10.92 6.89
C SER A 112 18.60 11.02 6.12
N LYS A 113 18.58 10.76 4.80
CA LYS A 113 19.74 10.98 3.92
C LYS A 113 20.03 12.45 3.72
N ALA A 114 19.03 13.32 3.69
CA ALA A 114 19.22 14.77 3.65
C ALA A 114 19.81 15.27 4.98
N LEU A 115 19.32 14.77 6.11
CA LEU A 115 19.87 15.05 7.42
C LEU A 115 21.31 14.54 7.52
N ASN A 116 21.58 13.30 7.12
CA ASN A 116 22.93 12.76 7.05
C ASN A 116 23.79 13.57 6.10
N ASN A 117 23.32 13.95 4.92
CA ASN A 117 24.07 14.80 3.99
C ASN A 117 24.28 16.23 4.47
N VAL A 118 23.38 16.81 5.28
CA VAL A 118 23.58 18.13 5.90
C VAL A 118 24.56 17.98 7.04
N MET A 119 24.35 16.97 7.89
CA MET A 119 25.29 16.56 8.92
C MET A 119 26.66 16.26 8.31
N ASP A 120 26.75 15.69 7.10
CA ASP A 120 27.94 15.22 6.37
C ASP A 120 28.56 16.26 5.44
N LYS A 121 27.79 17.20 4.88
CA LYS A 121 28.32 18.37 4.14
C LYS A 121 28.79 19.43 5.12
N ASN A 122 28.09 19.59 6.24
CA ASN A 122 28.66 20.22 7.40
C ASN A 122 29.73 19.28 7.98
N SER A 123 29.63 17.94 7.87
CA SER A 123 30.71 17.05 8.31
C SER A 123 31.95 17.06 7.43
N ASN A 124 31.93 17.46 6.18
CA ASN A 124 33.12 17.33 5.33
C ASN A 124 33.72 18.69 4.96
N LYS A 125 33.17 19.78 5.53
CA LYS A 125 33.83 21.09 5.62
C LYS A 125 33.97 21.60 7.04
N VAL A 126 33.04 21.24 7.92
CA VAL A 126 33.17 21.46 9.35
C VAL A 126 33.80 20.24 10.01
N LEU A 127 33.61 19.01 9.50
CA LEU A 127 33.98 17.78 10.21
C LEU A 127 35.00 16.75 9.65
N GLY A 128 35.97 17.26 8.91
CA GLY A 128 37.11 16.46 8.43
C GLY A 128 38.08 17.37 7.68
N GLY A 129 38.92 18.18 8.34
CA GLY A 129 39.37 18.10 9.73
C GLY A 129 39.24 19.38 10.55
N LYS A 130 38.00 19.82 10.84
CA LYS A 130 37.68 20.93 11.78
C LYS A 130 36.57 20.63 12.80
N SER A 131 36.09 19.38 12.93
CA SER A 131 34.87 19.09 13.69
C SER A 131 34.96 18.49 15.00
N ASP A 132 35.88 17.54 15.04
CA ASP A 132 36.39 16.91 16.18
C ASP A 132 36.96 18.15 16.83
N LEU A 133 37.67 19.04 16.13
CA LEU A 133 37.88 20.43 16.56
C LEU A 133 36.68 21.19 17.18
N ILE A 134 35.49 21.32 16.56
CA ILE A 134 34.37 22.05 17.21
C ILE A 134 33.84 21.29 18.43
N PHE A 135 33.57 19.99 18.30
CA PHE A 135 33.06 19.17 19.39
C PHE A 135 34.09 19.03 20.51
N ASP A 136 35.36 18.84 20.18
CA ASP A 136 36.53 18.86 21.06
C ASP A 136 36.70 20.22 21.71
N VAL A 137 36.47 21.33 21.00
CA VAL A 137 36.49 22.68 21.59
C VAL A 137 35.33 22.84 22.58
N LEU A 138 34.11 22.41 22.23
CA LEU A 138 32.96 22.43 23.14
C LEU A 138 33.22 21.54 24.36
N LEU A 139 33.74 20.33 24.14
CA LEU A 139 34.07 19.34 25.14
C LEU A 139 35.17 19.83 26.08
N ASP A 140 36.26 20.37 25.53
CA ASP A 140 37.39 20.94 26.27
C ASP A 140 36.95 22.19 27.05
N THR A 141 36.10 23.03 26.47
CA THR A 141 35.54 24.20 27.17
C THR A 141 34.74 23.77 28.39
N VAL A 142 33.85 22.77 28.25
CA VAL A 142 33.11 22.25 29.39
C VAL A 142 34.04 21.56 30.40
N LYS A 143 34.96 20.70 29.94
CA LYS A 143 35.96 20.02 30.79
C LYS A 143 36.76 21.02 31.63
N LYS A 144 37.19 22.15 31.08
CA LYS A 144 37.93 23.20 31.79
C LYS A 144 37.13 23.88 32.90
N VAL A 145 35.81 23.95 32.77
CA VAL A 145 34.93 24.59 33.75
C VAL A 145 34.55 23.61 34.86
N VAL A 146 34.22 22.37 34.48
CA VAL A 146 33.61 21.38 35.39
C VAL A 146 34.63 20.39 35.97
N LYS A 147 35.82 20.30 35.38
CA LYS A 147 36.93 19.46 35.86
C LYS A 147 38.19 20.30 36.07
N TYR A 148 39.04 19.90 37.01
CA TYR A 148 40.38 20.47 37.18
C TYR A 148 41.47 19.46 36.78
N PRO A 149 42.61 19.91 36.24
CA PRO A 149 43.73 19.03 35.96
C PRO A 149 44.40 18.59 37.28
N TYR A 150 44.55 17.28 37.45
CA TYR A 150 45.24 16.67 38.59
C TYR A 150 46.10 15.49 38.12
N LYS A 151 47.42 15.61 38.27
CA LYS A 151 48.41 14.57 37.92
C LYS A 151 48.25 13.99 36.51
N GLY A 152 47.98 14.84 35.52
CA GLY A 152 47.83 14.43 34.12
C GLY A 152 46.43 13.89 33.74
N ASN A 153 45.49 13.86 34.69
CA ASN A 153 44.09 13.49 34.48
C ASN A 153 43.15 14.66 34.82
N TYR A 154 41.89 14.57 34.42
CA TYR A 154 40.84 15.51 34.82
C TYR A 154 40.02 14.92 35.97
N VAL A 155 39.78 15.72 37.03
CA VAL A 155 38.97 15.32 38.19
C VAL A 155 37.79 16.29 38.33
N ASN A 156 36.63 15.77 38.72
CA ASN A 156 35.40 16.56 38.87
C ASN A 156 35.59 17.63 39.94
N LYS A 157 35.22 18.88 39.61
CA LYS A 157 35.33 20.03 40.52
C LYS A 157 34.29 20.01 41.65
N TYR A 158 33.26 19.19 41.50
CA TYR A 158 32.12 19.09 42.41
C TYR A 158 32.17 17.74 43.13
N ASP A 159 31.86 17.75 44.42
CA ASP A 159 31.98 16.58 45.31
C ASP A 159 30.82 15.59 45.12
N THR A 160 29.66 16.07 44.65
CA THR A 160 28.50 15.22 44.37
C THR A 160 28.27 15.04 42.87
N LEU A 161 27.75 13.88 42.48
CA LEU A 161 27.42 13.57 41.08
C LEU A 161 26.35 14.54 40.54
N GLU A 162 25.34 14.86 41.35
CA GLU A 162 24.24 15.75 40.97
C GLU A 162 24.74 17.17 40.67
N GLU A 163 25.61 17.73 41.51
CA GLU A 163 26.20 19.05 41.27
C GLU A 163 27.08 19.06 40.02
N HIS A 164 27.82 17.98 39.78
CA HIS A 164 28.63 17.83 38.57
C HIS A 164 27.77 17.79 37.31
N GLU A 165 26.74 16.92 37.27
CA GLU A 165 25.85 16.79 36.11
C GLU A 165 25.10 18.09 35.81
N ASN A 166 24.58 18.77 36.85
CA ASN A 166 23.93 20.07 36.69
C ASN A 166 24.88 21.12 36.12
N SER A 167 26.14 21.15 36.58
CA SER A 167 27.14 22.07 36.05
C SER A 167 27.52 21.76 34.60
N VAL A 168 27.58 20.48 34.21
CA VAL A 168 27.82 20.07 32.83
C VAL A 168 26.71 20.57 31.92
N TRP A 169 25.44 20.37 32.29
CA TRP A 169 24.29 20.85 31.51
C TRP A 169 24.25 22.37 31.39
N GLU A 170 24.43 23.09 32.50
CA GLU A 170 24.48 24.55 32.53
C GLU A 170 25.62 25.09 31.64
N THR A 171 26.81 24.53 31.78
CA THR A 171 27.97 24.97 31.00
C THR A 171 27.77 24.66 29.51
N ALA A 172 27.30 23.47 29.17
CA ALA A 172 27.03 23.09 27.77
C ALA A 172 25.93 23.97 27.14
N TYR A 173 24.88 24.29 27.89
CA TYR A 173 23.84 25.23 27.47
C TYR A 173 24.41 26.63 27.20
N ASN A 174 25.21 27.16 28.12
CA ASN A 174 25.80 28.49 27.96
C ASN A 174 26.76 28.57 26.77
N VAL A 175 27.59 27.54 26.57
CA VAL A 175 28.53 27.50 25.44
C VAL A 175 27.79 27.38 24.10
N THR A 176 26.77 26.54 24.02
CA THR A 176 25.98 26.38 22.78
C THR A 176 25.14 27.61 22.47
N LYS A 177 24.63 28.31 23.48
CA LYS A 177 23.93 29.60 23.34
C LYS A 177 24.80 30.68 22.68
N LEU A 178 26.07 30.76 23.06
CA LEU A 178 27.01 31.75 22.52
C LEU A 178 27.50 31.42 21.12
N SER A 179 27.17 30.23 20.62
CA SER A 179 27.61 29.74 19.33
C SER A 179 26.46 29.66 18.32
N ASN A 180 26.74 30.01 17.06
CA ASN A 180 25.84 29.72 15.93
C ASN A 180 26.04 28.29 15.38
N TYR A 181 26.57 27.38 16.20
CA TYR A 181 26.66 25.97 15.82
C TYR A 181 25.25 25.38 15.79
N PHE A 182 24.97 24.50 14.82
CA PHE A 182 23.68 23.81 14.65
C PHE A 182 22.50 24.64 14.13
N THR A 183 22.68 25.89 13.67
CA THR A 183 21.56 26.70 13.17
C THR A 183 20.85 26.08 11.95
N ASN A 184 21.60 25.52 11.01
CA ASN A 184 21.00 24.89 9.83
C ASN A 184 20.41 23.52 10.18
N GLU A 185 21.11 22.78 11.03
CA GLU A 185 20.70 21.48 11.54
C GLU A 185 19.40 21.59 12.33
N SER A 186 19.24 22.62 13.17
CA SER A 186 18.02 22.84 13.95
C SER A 186 16.82 23.14 13.08
N ILE A 187 16.98 23.91 12.01
CA ILE A 187 15.92 24.16 11.01
C ILE A 187 15.47 22.84 10.36
N VAL A 188 16.41 22.04 9.86
CA VAL A 188 16.08 20.77 9.21
C VAL A 188 15.42 19.80 10.18
N PHE A 189 15.97 19.69 11.39
CA PHE A 189 15.45 18.81 12.43
C PHE A 189 14.05 19.22 12.89
N THR A 190 13.79 20.53 12.95
CA THR A 190 12.45 21.08 13.25
C THR A 190 11.43 20.61 12.22
N GLU A 191 11.75 20.71 10.93
CA GLU A 191 10.85 20.26 9.86
C GLU A 191 10.58 18.76 9.90
N ILE A 192 11.60 17.95 10.24
CA ILE A 192 11.45 16.51 10.43
C ILE A 192 10.51 16.22 11.61
N LEU A 193 10.75 16.85 12.76
CA LEU A 193 9.90 16.66 13.95
C LEU A 193 8.46 17.09 13.70
N ARG A 194 8.24 18.22 13.02
CA ARG A 194 6.89 18.66 12.62
C ARG A 194 6.18 17.65 11.74
N LYS A 195 6.90 16.97 10.83
CA LYS A 195 6.33 15.90 10.01
C LYS A 195 6.01 14.66 10.84
N ILE A 196 6.89 14.25 11.75
CA ILE A 196 6.66 13.12 12.65
C ILE A 196 5.42 13.37 13.54
N LYS A 197 5.25 14.60 14.03
CA LYS A 197 4.09 15.00 14.84
C LYS A 197 2.76 14.90 14.09
N LYS A 198 2.77 15.03 12.76
CA LYS A 198 1.58 14.92 11.90
C LYS A 198 1.17 13.49 11.58
N ILE A 199 1.97 12.49 11.97
CA ILE A 199 1.62 11.07 11.79
C ILE A 199 0.49 10.74 12.77
N GLU A 200 -0.68 10.35 12.25
CA GLU A 200 -1.87 10.01 13.05
C GLU A 200 -1.71 8.69 13.81
N ASP A 201 -1.05 7.71 13.17
CA ASP A 201 -0.77 6.42 13.78
C ASP A 201 0.34 6.52 14.84
N LYS A 202 0.01 6.16 16.08
CA LYS A 202 0.93 6.28 17.22
C LYS A 202 2.12 5.33 17.12
N GLU A 203 1.94 4.15 16.55
CA GLU A 203 3.01 3.16 16.40
C GLU A 203 4.05 3.61 15.37
N SER A 204 3.58 4.09 14.21
CA SER A 204 4.41 4.69 13.17
C SER A 204 5.11 5.96 13.67
N GLN A 205 4.40 6.79 14.43
CA GLN A 205 5.00 7.97 15.06
C GLN A 205 6.16 7.57 15.97
N GLN A 206 5.96 6.62 16.89
CA GLN A 206 6.99 6.17 17.81
C GLN A 206 8.18 5.52 17.09
N SER A 207 7.92 4.73 16.06
CA SER A 207 8.97 4.14 15.23
C SER A 207 9.83 5.21 14.56
N ALA A 208 9.20 6.26 14.01
CA ALA A 208 9.91 7.39 13.42
C ALA A 208 10.76 8.16 14.46
N LYS A 209 10.25 8.32 15.69
CA LYS A 209 11.00 8.91 16.82
C LYS A 209 12.29 8.14 17.10
N ILE A 210 12.20 6.81 17.26
CA ILE A 210 13.34 5.93 17.57
C ILE A 210 14.37 5.94 16.43
N ILE A 211 13.92 5.88 15.18
CA ILE A 211 14.84 5.89 14.03
C ILE A 211 15.56 7.24 13.91
N LEU A 212 14.86 8.35 14.14
CA LEU A 212 15.48 9.67 14.17
C LEU A 212 16.55 9.74 15.27
N GLN A 213 16.23 9.27 16.48
CA GLN A 213 17.16 9.22 17.60
C GLN A 213 18.38 8.33 17.31
N SER A 214 18.19 7.17 16.67
CA SER A 214 19.29 6.26 16.32
C SER A 214 20.16 6.75 15.16
N SER A 215 19.62 7.63 14.30
CA SER A 215 20.38 8.26 13.21
C SER A 215 21.41 9.30 13.68
N ILE A 216 21.32 9.75 14.94
CA ILE A 216 22.21 10.77 15.51
C ILE A 216 23.01 10.17 16.67
N SER A 217 24.33 10.29 16.59
CA SER A 217 25.24 9.83 17.65
C SER A 217 24.87 10.47 19.01
N PRO A 218 24.99 9.74 20.14
CA PRO A 218 24.62 10.25 21.47
C PRO A 218 25.24 11.61 21.83
N GLY A 219 26.54 11.80 21.55
CA GLY A 219 27.22 13.08 21.83
C GLY A 219 26.65 14.26 21.05
N ARG A 220 26.25 14.05 19.78
CA ARG A 220 25.59 15.10 18.99
C ARG A 220 24.19 15.41 19.50
N ARG A 221 23.44 14.40 19.98
CA ARG A 221 22.11 14.62 20.57
C ARG A 221 22.20 15.52 21.81
N PHE A 222 23.22 15.34 22.65
CA PHE A 222 23.49 16.21 23.81
C PHE A 222 23.68 17.68 23.41
N TRP A 223 24.61 17.97 22.51
CA TRP A 223 24.88 19.35 22.08
C TRP A 223 23.72 19.99 21.34
N PHE A 224 23.02 19.20 20.51
CA PHE A 224 21.84 19.65 19.81
C PHE A 224 20.68 19.99 20.77
N TYR A 225 20.49 19.18 21.81
CA TYR A 225 19.50 19.43 22.86
C TYR A 225 19.78 20.75 23.60
N CYS A 226 21.04 20.97 24.00
CA CYS A 226 21.46 22.24 24.61
C CYS A 226 21.20 23.46 23.70
N HIS A 227 21.49 23.33 22.40
CA HIS A 227 21.24 24.40 21.43
C HIS A 227 19.74 24.70 21.26
N CYS A 228 18.91 23.66 21.11
CA CYS A 228 17.47 23.82 20.90
C CYS A 228 16.76 24.47 22.09
N LYS A 229 17.21 24.21 23.32
CA LYS A 229 16.67 24.82 24.54
C LYS A 229 16.63 26.36 24.45
N HIS A 230 17.59 26.98 23.76
CA HIS A 230 17.61 28.43 23.58
C HIS A 230 16.94 28.89 22.29
N TRP A 231 17.29 28.26 21.17
CA TRP A 231 16.98 28.78 19.84
C TRP A 231 15.66 28.26 19.26
N ASN A 232 15.09 27.18 19.82
CA ASN A 232 13.88 26.58 19.30
C ASN A 232 13.04 25.91 20.42
N PRO A 233 12.33 26.70 21.26
CA PRO A 233 11.60 26.20 22.42
C PRO A 233 10.49 25.19 22.05
N GLU A 234 9.80 25.41 20.92
CA GLU A 234 8.76 24.50 20.41
C GLU A 234 9.29 23.07 20.23
N ILE A 235 10.55 22.96 19.75
CA ILE A 235 11.22 21.69 19.55
C ILE A 235 11.77 21.13 20.84
N PHE A 236 12.24 21.99 21.74
CA PHE A 236 12.75 21.55 23.04
C PHE A 236 11.69 20.77 23.83
N ASP A 237 10.45 21.26 23.89
CA ASP A 237 9.35 20.57 24.58
C ASP A 237 9.07 19.19 23.96
N GLU A 238 9.16 19.09 22.62
CA GLU A 238 8.99 17.80 21.93
C GLU A 238 10.16 16.87 22.21
N LEU A 239 11.40 17.37 22.25
CA LEU A 239 12.59 16.58 22.57
C LEU A 239 12.58 16.08 24.00
N GLU A 240 12.05 16.85 24.95
CA GLU A 240 11.90 16.44 26.35
C GLU A 240 10.91 15.28 26.49
N SER A 241 9.96 15.13 25.56
CA SER A 241 9.05 13.98 25.50
C SER A 241 9.72 12.68 25.05
N TYR A 242 10.92 12.74 24.44
CA TYR A 242 11.62 11.55 23.96
C TYR A 242 12.40 10.90 25.10
N GLU A 243 12.15 9.62 25.33
CA GLU A 243 12.89 8.85 26.31
C GLU A 243 14.40 8.81 25.95
N ASN A 244 15.24 9.32 26.85
CA ASN A 244 16.69 9.32 26.73
C ASN A 244 17.22 9.94 25.42
N PHE A 245 16.57 11.00 24.92
CA PHE A 245 17.04 11.69 23.72
C PHE A 245 18.45 12.23 23.88
N ALA A 246 18.75 12.88 25.00
CA ALA A 246 20.07 13.44 25.28
C ALA A 246 20.62 12.86 26.59
N VAL A 247 21.89 12.48 26.57
CA VAL A 247 22.61 11.94 27.73
C VAL A 247 23.97 12.62 27.78
N ILE A 248 24.48 12.90 28.99
CA ILE A 248 25.82 13.47 29.16
C ILE A 248 26.85 12.54 28.51
N PRO A 249 27.69 13.04 27.58
CA PRO A 249 28.74 12.25 26.95
C PRO A 249 29.66 11.62 28.00
N ILE A 250 30.14 10.40 27.76
CA ILE A 250 31.05 9.67 28.66
C ILE A 250 32.28 10.51 29.02
N ASP A 251 32.79 11.30 28.08
CA ASP A 251 33.90 12.22 28.29
C ASP A 251 33.65 13.31 29.35
N LEU A 252 32.38 13.65 29.58
CA LEU A 252 31.91 14.67 30.52
C LEU A 252 31.29 14.08 31.79
N GLN A 253 31.19 12.75 31.91
CA GLN A 253 30.85 12.06 33.17
C GLN A 253 32.10 12.01 34.06
#